data_AF-A0A955RWM5-F1
#
_entry.id   AF-A0A955RWM5-F1
#
_cell.length_a   1.000
_cell.length_b   1.000
_cell.length_c   1.000
_cell.angle_alpha   90.00
_cell.angle_beta   90.00
_cell.angle_gamma   90.00
#
_symmetry.space_group_name_H-M   'P 1'
#
loop_
_entity.id
_entity.type
_entity.pdbx_description
1 polymer ?
#
loop_
_entity_poly.entity_id
_entity_poly.type
_entity_poly.pdbx_seq_one_letter_code
_entity_poly.pdbx_strand_id
1 'polypeptide(L)'
;NTVLYKKFYVVIPHIGKVLEQSESFLDPVYNIFGKEKKVEKKYSESQLDDAKRTFAQRTKEISWQFRRLGVGIRQLNTEELIRLYYEIYNPETAQNDGLKTDLMGYTTTMVQPNIA
;
A
#
# COMPACT_ATOMS: atom_id res chain seq x y z
N ASN A 1 -5.91 6.73 36.50
CA ASN A 1 -6.43 6.96 35.12
C ASN A 1 -5.57 6.20 34.13
N THR A 2 -6.05 5.04 33.65
CA THR A 2 -5.45 4.31 32.53
C THR A 2 -5.86 5.01 31.24
N VAL A 3 -4.94 5.76 30.64
CA VAL A 3 -5.20 6.40 29.34
C VAL A 3 -5.17 5.31 28.28
N LEU A 4 -6.34 4.98 27.72
CA LEU A 4 -6.48 4.04 26.62
C LEU A 4 -5.89 4.68 25.36
N TYR A 5 -4.73 4.21 24.93
CA TYR A 5 -4.10 4.65 23.70
C TYR A 5 -4.50 3.73 22.54
N LYS A 6 -5.05 4.30 21.46
CA LYS A 6 -5.50 3.56 20.27
C LYS A 6 -4.72 4.01 19.04
N LYS A 7 -4.11 3.05 18.35
CA LYS A 7 -3.51 3.24 17.01
C LYS A 7 -4.51 2.81 15.94
N PHE A 8 -4.47 3.46 14.78
CA PHE A 8 -5.25 3.09 13.61
C PHE A 8 -4.48 3.43 12.33
N TYR A 9 -4.86 2.79 11.23
CA TYR A 9 -4.25 3.00 9.92
C TYR A 9 -5.14 3.90 9.06
N VAL A 10 -4.51 4.68 8.18
CA VAL A 10 -5.19 5.55 7.21
C VAL A 10 -4.68 5.18 5.82
N VAL A 11 -5.60 4.89 4.89
CA VAL A 11 -5.28 4.55 3.51
C VAL A 11 -5.59 5.75 2.61
N ILE A 12 -4.61 6.16 1.80
CA ILE A 12 -4.76 7.26 0.83
C ILE A 12 -4.89 6.62 -0.56
N PRO A 13 -6.08 6.56 -1.16
CA PRO A 13 -6.26 5.97 -2.47
C PRO A 13 -5.64 6.85 -3.56
N HIS A 14 -4.96 6.20 -4.51
CA HIS A 14 -4.56 6.82 -5.77
C HIS A 14 -5.16 6.00 -6.91
N ILE A 15 -6.36 6.41 -7.33
CA ILE A 15 -6.92 5.94 -8.59
C ILE A 15 -6.19 6.71 -9.67
N GLY A 16 -5.19 6.08 -10.29
CA GLY A 16 -4.59 6.66 -11.49
C GLY A 16 -5.72 6.95 -12.48
N LYS A 17 -5.58 8.02 -13.27
CA LYS A 17 -6.40 8.13 -14.48
C LYS A 17 -6.10 6.87 -15.27
N VAL A 18 -6.93 5.84 -15.13
CA VAL A 18 -7.16 4.89 -16.20
C VAL A 18 -7.48 5.84 -17.32
N LEU A 19 -6.51 6.02 -18.22
CA LEU A 19 -6.74 6.69 -19.48
C LEU A 19 -8.09 6.14 -19.89
N GLU A 20 -9.11 7.00 -19.87
CA GLU A 20 -10.29 6.75 -20.67
C GLU A 20 -9.65 6.28 -21.97
N GLN A 21 -9.84 5.00 -22.29
CA GLN A 21 -9.91 4.66 -23.69
C GLN A 21 -10.94 5.67 -24.16
N SER A 22 -10.47 6.78 -24.72
CA SER A 22 -11.16 7.41 -25.81
C SER A 22 -11.29 6.24 -26.77
N GLU A 23 -12.37 5.48 -26.58
CA GLU A 23 -13.11 4.80 -27.60
C GLU A 23 -13.21 5.87 -28.68
N SER A 24 -12.17 5.92 -29.52
CA SER A 24 -12.18 6.73 -30.70
C SER A 24 -13.41 6.21 -31.41
N PHE A 25 -14.44 7.04 -31.48
CA PHE A 25 -15.73 6.78 -32.14
C PHE A 25 -15.58 6.43 -33.64
N LEU A 26 -14.36 6.16 -34.12
CA LEU A 26 -13.95 5.79 -35.47
C LEU A 26 -13.37 4.36 -35.58
N ASP A 27 -13.35 3.57 -34.49
CA ASP A 27 -12.83 2.18 -34.49
C ASP A 27 -13.73 1.04 -35.08
N PRO A 28 -14.92 1.24 -35.71
CA PRO A 28 -15.63 0.10 -36.32
C PRO A 28 -14.87 -0.55 -37.49
N VAL A 29 -14.03 0.21 -38.20
CA VAL A 29 -13.39 -0.25 -39.45
C VAL A 29 -12.08 -1.01 -39.19
N TYR A 30 -11.40 -0.75 -38.07
CA TYR A 30 -10.10 -1.37 -37.75
C TYR A 30 -10.23 -2.77 -37.12
N ASN A 31 -11.42 -3.16 -36.63
CA ASN A 31 -11.67 -4.44 -35.98
C ASN A 31 -11.90 -5.61 -36.95
N ILE A 32 -12.00 -5.37 -38.26
CA ILE A 32 -12.16 -6.43 -39.26
C ILE A 32 -10.82 -7.10 -39.60
N PHE A 33 -9.70 -6.40 -39.39
CA PHE A 33 -8.35 -6.94 -39.58
C PHE A 33 -7.73 -7.41 -38.27
N GLY A 34 -8.30 -8.47 -37.68
CA GLY A 34 -7.68 -9.53 -36.85
C GLY A 34 -6.44 -9.27 -35.99
N LYS A 35 -6.15 -8.05 -35.56
CA LYS A 35 -5.04 -7.72 -34.67
C LYS A 35 -5.62 -7.39 -33.32
N GLU A 36 -5.63 -8.38 -32.44
CA GLU A 36 -5.82 -8.15 -31.01
C GLU A 36 -4.83 -7.07 -30.56
N LYS A 37 -5.36 -5.87 -30.28
CA LYS A 37 -4.57 -4.82 -29.64
C LYS A 37 -4.24 -5.35 -28.24
N LYS A 38 -3.06 -5.96 -28.08
CA LYS A 38 -2.43 -6.11 -26.76
C LYS A 38 -2.25 -4.70 -26.23
N VAL A 39 -3.20 -4.24 -25.42
CA VAL A 39 -3.08 -3.01 -24.65
C VAL A 39 -2.08 -3.31 -23.56
N GLU A 40 -0.79 -3.27 -23.90
CA GLU A 40 0.24 -3.10 -22.90
C GLU A 40 -0.06 -1.78 -22.21
N LYS A 41 -0.63 -1.83 -21.00
CA LYS A 41 -0.72 -0.68 -20.09
C LYS A 41 0.70 -0.30 -19.67
N LYS A 42 1.47 0.26 -20.60
CA LYS A 42 2.75 0.90 -20.33
C LYS A 42 2.42 2.24 -19.71
N TYR A 43 2.43 2.29 -18.38
CA TYR A 43 2.54 3.56 -17.68
C TYR A 43 3.80 4.27 -18.17
N SER A 44 3.69 5.51 -18.63
CA SER A 44 4.87 6.30 -18.96
C SER A 44 5.60 6.67 -17.67
N GLU A 45 6.92 6.84 -17.76
CA GLU A 45 7.72 7.33 -16.64
C GLU A 45 7.20 8.68 -16.12
N SER A 46 6.74 9.56 -17.03
CA SER A 46 6.10 10.83 -16.68
C SER A 46 4.83 10.65 -15.84
N GLN A 47 3.96 9.69 -16.18
CA GLN A 47 2.75 9.39 -15.41
C GLN A 47 3.08 8.88 -14.00
N LEU A 48 4.14 8.07 -13.87
CA LEU A 48 4.60 7.58 -12.58
C LEU A 48 5.14 8.71 -11.72
N ASP A 49 5.91 9.63 -12.30
CA ASP A 49 6.46 10.76 -11.56
C ASP A 49 5.40 11.78 -11.15
N ASP A 50 4.41 12.05 -11.99
CA ASP A 50 3.25 12.87 -11.64
C ASP A 50 2.43 12.24 -10.51
N ALA A 51 2.24 10.91 -10.55
CA ALA A 51 1.58 10.16 -9.48
C ALA A 51 2.35 10.27 -8.16
N LYS A 52 3.68 10.09 -8.17
CA LYS A 52 4.53 10.26 -6.98
C LYS A 52 4.42 11.66 -6.39
N ARG A 53 4.48 12.70 -7.23
CA ARG A 53 4.36 14.10 -6.80
C ARG A 53 3.01 14.36 -6.15
N THR A 54 1.93 13.91 -6.79
CA THR A 54 0.56 14.03 -6.29
C THR A 54 0.41 13.32 -4.94
N PHE A 55 0.95 12.11 -4.83
CA PHE A 55 0.88 11.31 -3.61
C PHE A 55 1.66 11.94 -2.45
N ALA A 56 2.86 12.46 -2.72
CA ALA A 56 3.67 13.16 -1.73
C ALA A 56 2.96 14.41 -1.19
N GLN A 57 2.33 15.19 -2.08
CA GLN A 57 1.56 16.37 -1.70
C GLN A 57 0.36 16.01 -0.81
N ARG A 58 -0.45 15.02 -1.21
CA ARG A 58 -1.60 14.55 -0.42
C ARG A 58 -1.18 14.03 0.96
N THR A 59 -0.09 13.27 1.01
CA THR A 59 0.45 12.73 2.26
C THR A 59 0.86 13.86 3.21
N LYS A 60 1.49 14.91 2.69
CA LYS A 60 1.88 16.09 3.47
C LYS A 60 0.68 16.85 4.02
N GLU A 61 -0.33 17.08 3.18
CA GLU A 61 -1.57 17.77 3.58
C GLU A 61 -2.30 17.01 4.69
N ILE A 62 -2.48 15.70 4.52
CA ILE A 62 -3.09 14.84 5.54
C ILE A 62 -2.25 14.87 6.82
N SER A 63 -0.91 14.77 6.72
CA SER A 63 -0.05 14.84 7.90
C SER A 63 -0.25 16.11 8.70
N TRP A 64 -0.38 17.25 8.02
CA TRP A 64 -0.61 18.53 8.66
C TRP A 64 -1.99 18.61 9.34
N GLN A 65 -3.04 18.09 8.69
CA GLN A 65 -4.38 18.04 9.28
C GLN A 65 -4.44 17.20 10.56
N PHE A 66 -3.80 16.01 10.56
CA PHE A 66 -3.72 15.17 11.76
C PHE A 66 -2.96 15.85 12.90
N ARG A 67 -1.84 16.51 12.60
CA ARG A 67 -1.09 17.30 13.60
C ARG A 67 -1.94 18.42 14.20
N ARG A 68 -2.77 19.09 13.39
CA ARG A 68 -3.71 20.12 13.87
C ARG A 68 -4.77 19.57 14.83
N LEU A 69 -5.12 18.29 14.68
CA LEU A 69 -6.02 17.57 15.60
C LEU A 69 -5.31 17.03 16.85
N GLY A 70 -4.00 17.27 17.01
CA GLY A 70 -3.19 16.71 18.10
C GLY A 70 -2.89 15.22 17.94
N VAL A 71 -3.12 14.65 16.74
CA VAL A 71 -2.89 13.23 16.46
C VAL A 71 -1.59 13.07 15.68
N GLY A 72 -0.67 12.27 16.21
CA GLY A 72 0.57 11.91 15.53
C GLY A 72 0.29 10.94 14.36
N ILE A 73 0.88 11.22 13.20
CA ILE A 73 0.78 10.36 12.01
C ILE A 73 2.16 10.19 11.38
N ARG A 74 2.45 8.97 10.91
CA ARG A 74 3.68 8.61 10.21
C ARG A 74 3.35 7.62 9.08
N GLN A 75 4.05 7.73 7.96
CA GLN A 75 3.99 6.74 6.89
C GLN A 75 4.71 5.45 7.30
N LEU A 76 4.10 4.30 7.02
CA LEU A 76 4.71 3.00 7.26
C LEU A 76 5.81 2.72 6.24
N ASN A 77 6.89 2.07 6.69
CA ASN A 77 7.90 1.54 5.78
C ASN A 77 7.46 0.20 5.16
N THR A 78 8.28 -0.36 4.27
CA THR A 78 7.96 -1.62 3.58
C THR A 78 7.79 -2.79 4.54
N GLU A 79 8.64 -2.91 5.56
CA GLU A 79 8.60 -4.01 6.54
C GLU A 79 7.34 -3.96 7.41
N GLU A 80 6.97 -2.77 7.86
CA GLU A 80 5.76 -2.52 8.64
C GLU A 80 4.50 -2.81 7.82
N LEU A 81 4.51 -2.51 6.52
CA LEU A 81 3.43 -2.87 5.62
C LEU A 81 3.33 -4.39 5.43
N ILE A 82 4.46 -5.07 5.21
CA ILE A 82 4.47 -6.54 5.09
C ILE A 82 3.88 -7.17 6.35
N ARG A 83 4.29 -6.70 7.53
CA ARG A 83 3.74 -7.19 8.80
C ARG A 83 2.24 -6.92 8.90
N LEU A 84 1.81 -5.69 8.60
CA LEU A 84 0.39 -5.32 8.64
C LEU A 84 -0.43 -6.26 7.74
N TYR A 85 0.02 -6.54 6.51
CA TYR A 85 -0.67 -7.48 5.64
C TYR A 85 -0.66 -8.90 6.18
N TYR A 86 0.48 -9.37 6.72
CA TYR A 86 0.55 -10.70 7.33
C TYR A 86 -0.43 -10.86 8.49
N GLU A 87 -0.51 -9.87 9.39
CA GLU A 87 -1.45 -9.84 10.52
C GLU A 87 -2.91 -9.80 10.06
N ILE A 88 -3.22 -9.04 9.01
CA ILE A 88 -4.59 -8.97 8.44
C ILE A 88 -5.03 -10.33 7.87
N TYR A 89 -4.12 -11.07 7.23
CA TYR A 89 -4.44 -12.36 6.61
C TYR A 89 -4.36 -13.55 7.59
N ASN A 90 -3.65 -13.40 8.72
CA ASN A 90 -3.44 -14.46 9.72
C ASN A 90 -3.80 -13.93 11.13
N PRO A 91 -5.08 -13.66 11.41
CA PRO A 91 -5.49 -13.03 12.68
C PRO A 91 -5.19 -13.89 13.92
N GLU A 92 -5.14 -15.21 13.79
CA GLU A 92 -4.80 -16.14 14.87
C GLU A 92 -3.33 -16.08 15.30
N THR A 93 -2.40 -15.74 14.41
CA THR A 93 -0.99 -15.57 14.77
C THR A 93 -0.75 -14.19 15.40
N ALA A 94 -1.44 -13.16 14.91
CA ALA A 94 -1.35 -11.80 15.43
C ALA A 94 -1.74 -11.67 16.92
N GLN A 95 -2.72 -12.45 17.41
CA GLN A 95 -3.11 -12.44 18.83
C GLN A 95 -2.05 -13.05 19.76
N ASN A 96 -1.22 -13.98 19.26
CA ASN A 96 -0.21 -14.67 20.06
C ASN A 96 1.14 -13.93 20.11
N ASP A 97 1.39 -13.01 19.17
CA ASP A 97 2.65 -12.24 19.06
C ASP A 97 2.65 -10.90 19.81
N GLY A 98 1.61 -10.63 20.61
CA GLY A 98 1.44 -9.38 21.38
C GLY A 98 2.57 -9.03 22.38
N LEU A 99 3.61 -9.84 22.50
CA LEU A 99 4.75 -9.63 23.41
C LEU A 99 6.11 -9.41 22.71
N LYS A 100 6.21 -9.54 21.38
CA LYS A 100 7.50 -9.40 20.67
C LYS A 100 7.58 -8.09 19.89
N THR A 101 7.60 -6.99 20.64
CA THR A 101 7.92 -5.65 20.13
C THR A 101 9.43 -5.47 19.95
N ASP A 102 10.12 -6.43 19.33
CA ASP A 102 11.54 -6.24 19.01
C ASP A 102 11.82 -6.57 17.54
N LEU A 103 12.36 -5.58 16.83
CA LEU A 103 12.59 -5.58 15.39
C LEU A 103 13.65 -6.61 14.96
N MET A 104 14.37 -7.20 15.92
CA MET A 104 15.37 -8.26 15.70
C MET A 104 14.78 -9.68 15.67
N GLY A 105 13.48 -9.86 15.96
CA GLY A 105 12.85 -11.19 16.07
C GLY A 105 12.54 -11.90 14.74
N TYR A 106 12.67 -11.21 13.60
CA TYR A 106 12.30 -11.75 12.28
C TYR A 106 13.49 -12.30 11.48
N THR A 107 14.72 -12.09 11.94
CA THR A 107 15.93 -12.67 11.33
C THR A 107 16.41 -13.93 12.05
N THR A 108 15.77 -14.32 13.16
CA THR A 108 16.09 -15.55 13.86
C THR A 108 15.17 -16.68 13.39
N THR A 109 15.77 -17.80 12.96
CA THR A 109 15.01 -18.98 12.56
C THR A 109 14.36 -19.62 13.78
N MET A 110 13.03 -19.80 13.74
CA MET A 110 12.22 -20.39 14.82
C MET A 110 12.41 -21.90 15.04
N VAL A 111 13.46 -22.54 14.50
CA VAL A 111 13.66 -23.99 14.65
C VAL A 111 14.86 -24.23 15.57
N GLN A 112 14.58 -24.66 16.79
CA GLN A 112 15.60 -25.34 17.61
C GLN A 112 15.66 -26.79 17.14
N PRO A 113 16.77 -27.26 16.55
CA PRO A 113 16.93 -28.68 16.28
C PRO A 113 17.00 -29.40 17.64
N ASN A 114 16.08 -30.34 17.83
CA ASN A 114 16.12 -31.28 18.94
C ASN A 114 17.30 -32.23 18.69
N ILE A 115 18.45 -31.94 19.30
CA ILE A 115 19.59 -32.86 19.32
C ILE A 115 19.31 -33.90 20.41
N ALA A 116 19.01 -35.12 19.95
CA ALA A 116 18.96 -36.33 20.76
C ALA A 116 20.36 -36.76 21.20
#